data_AF-A0A9E0QZY5-F1
#
_entry.id   AF-A0A9E0QZY5-F1
#
_cell.length_a   1.000
_cell.length_b   1.000
_cell.length_c   1.000
_cell.angle_alpha   90.00
_cell.angle_beta   90.00
_cell.angle_gamma   90.00
#
_symmetry.space_group_name_H-M   'P 1'
#
loop_
_entity.id
_entity.type
_entity.pdbx_description
1 polymer ?
#
loop_
_entity_poly.entity_id
_entity_poly.type
_entity_poly.pdbx_seq_one_letter_code
_entity_poly.pdbx_strand_id
1 'polypeptide(L)' 'MNKFTLHTGIAAPMDRANIDTDMIIPKQFLKSIKRSGFGKNLFDELRYLDEGQPD' A
#
# COMPACT_ATOMS: atom_id res chain seq x y z
N MET A 1 -6.59 -16.68 -11.23
CA MET A 1 -7.38 -16.16 -10.10
C MET A 1 -7.57 -17.32 -9.13
N ASN A 2 -7.31 -17.12 -7.84
CA ASN A 2 -7.40 -18.20 -6.86
C ASN A 2 -8.84 -18.28 -6.33
N LYS A 3 -9.37 -19.49 -6.16
CA LYS A 3 -10.71 -19.69 -5.61
C LYS A 3 -10.73 -19.26 -4.14
N PHE A 4 -11.61 -18.32 -3.80
CA PHE A 4 -11.82 -17.90 -2.42
C PHE A 4 -12.91 -18.78 -1.79
N THR A 5 -12.60 -19.50 -0.71
CA THR A 5 -13.56 -20.36 0.01
C THR A 5 -13.48 -20.10 1.51
N LEU A 6 -12.36 -20.44 2.12
CA LEU A 6 -12.04 -20.14 3.51
C LEU A 6 -10.60 -19.61 3.56
N HIS A 7 -10.40 -18.50 4.26
CA HIS A 7 -9.08 -17.94 4.53
C HIS A 7 -8.95 -17.69 6.04
N THR A 8 -7.86 -18.17 6.64
CA THR A 8 -7.48 -17.88 8.03
C THR A 8 -6.16 -17.12 8.00
N GLY A 9 -6.08 -16.00 8.70
CA GLY A 9 -4.93 -15.12 8.69
C GLY A 9 -4.99 -14.07 9.80
N ILE A 10 -3.90 -13.32 9.93
CA ILE A 10 -3.81 -12.21 10.89
C ILE A 10 -4.62 -11.04 10.35
N ALA A 11 -5.54 -10.51 11.15
CA ALA A 11 -6.22 -9.26 10.86
C ALA A 11 -5.37 -8.07 11.36
N ALA A 12 -5.30 -7.01 10.56
CA ALA A 12 -4.64 -5.76 10.93
C ALA A 12 -5.68 -4.63 10.96
N PRO A 13 -6.13 -4.17 12.13
CA PRO A 13 -7.10 -3.08 12.22
C PRO A 13 -6.48 -1.74 11.81
N MET A 14 -7.23 -0.92 11.09
CA MET A 14 -6.87 0.45 10.73
C MET A 14 -8.04 1.38 11.07
N ASP A 15 -7.90 2.14 12.15
CA ASP A 15 -8.94 3.05 12.64
C ASP A 15 -8.89 4.39 11.90
N ARG A 16 -9.27 4.37 10.61
CA ARG A 16 -9.37 5.56 9.76
C ARG A 16 -10.55 5.42 8.81
N ALA A 17 -11.40 6.44 8.77
CA ALA A 17 -12.40 6.59 7.71
C ALA A 17 -11.76 7.24 6.48
N ASN A 18 -12.43 7.09 5.32
CA ASN A 18 -12.08 7.78 4.07
C ASN A 18 -10.66 7.52 3.56
N ILE A 19 -10.20 6.26 3.64
CA ILE A 19 -8.96 5.84 3.00
C ILE A 19 -9.18 5.91 1.47
N ASP A 20 -8.48 6.82 0.80
CA ASP A 20 -8.56 7.01 -0.65
C ASP A 20 -7.49 6.22 -1.43
N THR A 21 -7.49 6.36 -2.76
CA THR A 21 -6.58 5.62 -3.63
C THR A 21 -5.13 6.04 -3.49
N ASP A 22 -4.85 7.32 -3.23
CA ASP A 22 -3.48 7.81 -3.05
C ASP A 22 -2.94 7.37 -1.68
N MET A 23 -3.78 7.31 -0.64
CA MET A 23 -3.42 6.73 0.67
C MET A 23 -3.06 5.24 0.59
N ILE A 24 -3.76 4.47 -0.25
CA ILE A 24 -3.44 3.04 -0.45
C ILE A 24 -2.11 2.90 -1.20
N ILE A 25 -1.95 3.64 -2.30
CA ILE A 25 -0.76 3.62 -3.14
C ILE A 25 -0.58 4.97 -3.85
N PRO A 26 0.45 5.75 -3.49
CA PRO A 26 0.65 7.05 -4.11
C PRO A 26 0.94 6.97 -5.62
N LYS A 27 0.37 7.91 -6.39
CA LYS A 27 0.47 7.96 -7.86
C LYS A 27 1.89 7.91 -8.44
N GLN A 28 2.93 8.36 -7.70
CA GLN A 28 4.31 8.33 -8.17
C GLN A 28 4.79 6.90 -8.50
N PHE A 29 4.24 5.90 -7.81
CA PHE A 29 4.62 4.51 -8.02
C PHE A 29 3.92 3.89 -9.23
N LEU A 30 2.80 4.46 -9.68
CA LEU A 30 1.98 3.94 -10.79
C LEU A 30 2.57 4.21 -12.19
N LYS A 31 3.72 4.88 -12.25
CA LYS A 31 4.47 5.10 -13.51
C LYS A 31 5.22 3.85 -13.99
N SER A 32 5.32 2.82 -13.15
CA SER A 32 6.03 1.59 -13.49
C SER A 32 5.27 0.74 -14.51
N ILE A 33 5.93 0.37 -15.60
CA ILE A 33 5.44 -0.64 -16.57
C ILE A 33 5.80 -2.08 -16.14
N LYS A 34 6.57 -2.25 -15.07
CA LYS A 34 6.98 -3.57 -14.58
C LYS A 34 5.77 -4.26 -13.96
N ARG A 35 5.60 -5.55 -14.27
CA ARG A 35 4.56 -6.41 -13.68
C ARG A 35 4.92 -6.92 -12.27
N SER A 36 6.07 -6.50 -11.73
CA SER A 36 6.48 -6.77 -10.34
C SER A 36 5.59 -6.03 -9.34
N GLY A 37 5.46 -6.58 -8.12
CA GLY A 37 4.44 -6.14 -7.16
C GLY A 37 4.65 -4.75 -6.55
N PHE A 38 3.53 -4.09 -6.24
CA PHE A 38 3.44 -2.78 -5.57
C PHE A 38 3.46 -2.85 -4.03
N GLY A 39 3.48 -4.05 -3.45
CA GLY A 39 3.25 -4.25 -2.02
C GLY A 39 4.27 -3.57 -1.09
N LYS A 40 5.47 -3.22 -1.57
CA LYS A 40 6.44 -2.45 -0.78
C LYS A 40 5.92 -1.04 -0.48
N ASN A 41 5.18 -0.44 -1.41
CA ASN A 41 4.73 0.94 -1.35
C ASN A 41 3.27 1.06 -0.86
N LEU A 42 2.70 -0.04 -0.35
CA LEU A 42 1.36 -0.05 0.24
C LEU A 42 1.36 0.82 1.50
N PHE A 43 0.44 1.79 1.55
CA PHE A 43 0.32 2.76 2.63
C PHE A 43 1.61 3.56 2.88
N ASP A 44 2.36 3.90 1.83
CA ASP A 44 3.68 4.55 1.91
C ASP A 44 3.71 5.73 2.90
N GLU A 45 2.77 6.68 2.76
CA GLU A 45 2.63 7.87 3.61
C GLU A 45 2.36 7.57 5.09
N LEU A 46 1.75 6.42 5.39
CA LEU A 46 1.45 5.98 6.76
C LEU A 46 2.50 5.02 7.31
N ARG A 47 3.22 4.34 6.43
CA ARG A 47 4.11 3.21 6.75
C ARG A 47 5.55 3.65 6.95
N TYR A 48 5.98 4.65 6.19
CA TYR A 48 7.35 5.16 6.22
C TYR A 48 7.37 6.60 6.73
N LEU A 49 8.46 6.95 7.41
CA LEU A 49 8.77 8.33 7.70
C LEU A 49 9.52 8.87 6.47
N ASP A 50 9.16 10.07 6.00
CA ASP A 50 10.01 10.79 5.05
C ASP A 50 11.34 11.09 5.77
N GLU A 51 12.38 10.31 5.46
CA GLU A 51 13.73 10.69 5.86
C GLU A 51 14.06 12.00 5.13
N GLY A 52 14.07 13.11 5.88
CA GLY A 52 14.52 14.39 5.37
C GLY A 52 15.96 14.29 4.90
N GLN A 53 16.14 13.99 3.61
CA GLN A 53 17.41 14.16 2.92
C GLN A 53 17.40 15.61 2.39
N PRO A 54 18.36 16.45 2.80
CA PRO A 54 18.55 17.75 2.19
C PRO A 54 18.97 17.58 0.72
N ASP A 55 18.50 18.50 -0.13
CA ASP A 55 18.82 18.58 -1.56
C ASP A 55 20.34 18.56 -1.87
#